data_AF-A0A429BK32-F1
#
_entry.id   AF-A0A429BK32-F1
#
_cell.length_a   1.000
_cell.length_b   1.000
_cell.length_c   1.000
_cell.angle_alpha   90.00
_cell.angle_beta   90.00
_cell.angle_gamma   90.00
#
_symmetry.space_group_name_H-M   'P 1'
#
loop_
_entity.id
_entity.type
_entity.pdbx_description
1 polymer ?
#
loop_
_entity_poly.entity_id
_entity_poly.type
_entity_poly.pdbx_seq_one_letter_code
_entity_poly.pdbx_strand_id
1 'polypeptide(L)'
;MSETGLTADRVLHVLNGGPVDLADLELCVITEIGDGRWTQGVFILGEVLVVNRDGREPFGGQRKPGKWDVEATYTKDWAEAWALSAQVRASHQSGEASQ
;
A
#
# COMPACT_ATOMS: atom_id res chain seq x y z
N MET A 1 32.42 19.92 15.86
CA MET A 1 32.00 19.87 14.45
C MET A 1 30.77 18.99 14.41
N SER A 2 29.59 19.55 14.15
CA SER A 2 28.35 18.79 14.18
C SER A 2 28.27 17.94 12.92
N GLU A 3 28.24 16.61 13.06
CA GLU A 3 27.88 15.72 11.96
C GLU A 3 26.45 16.06 11.54
N THR A 4 26.30 16.87 10.50
CA THR A 4 25.06 16.98 9.73
C THR A 4 24.92 15.72 8.88
N GLY A 5 24.74 14.58 9.54
CA GLY A 5 24.36 13.33 8.90
C GLY A 5 22.94 13.43 8.37
N LEU A 6 22.73 12.98 7.14
CA LEU A 6 21.40 12.80 6.57
C LEU A 6 20.73 11.64 7.34
N THR A 7 19.77 11.94 8.21
CA THR A 7 19.04 10.92 8.97
C THR A 7 17.91 10.35 8.12
N ALA A 8 17.49 9.11 8.40
CA ALA A 8 16.37 8.47 7.67
C ALA A 8 15.09 9.32 7.73
N ASP A 9 14.79 9.90 8.89
CA ASP A 9 13.67 10.84 9.09
C ASP A 9 13.74 12.05 8.14
N ARG A 10 14.94 12.63 7.99
CA ARG A 10 15.16 13.81 7.15
C ARG A 10 15.08 13.47 5.66
N VAL A 11 15.52 12.27 5.27
CA VAL A 11 15.32 11.74 3.92
C VAL A 11 13.83 11.57 3.63
N LEU A 12 13.08 10.96 4.55
CA LEU A 12 11.63 10.76 4.39
C LEU A 12 10.88 12.09 4.28
N HIS A 13 11.24 13.08 5.10
CA HIS A 13 10.67 14.42 5.04
C HIS A 13 10.88 15.08 3.67
N VAL A 14 12.10 14.99 3.12
CA VAL A 14 12.43 15.56 1.79
C VAL A 14 11.67 14.83 0.68
N LEU A 15 11.65 13.49 0.70
CA LEU A 15 10.99 12.69 -0.33
C LEU A 15 9.46 12.90 -0.34
N ASN A 16 8.86 13.15 0.82
CA ASN A 16 7.43 13.38 0.96
C ASN A 16 7.02 14.85 0.74
N GLY A 17 7.98 15.77 0.54
CA GLY A 17 7.69 17.20 0.40
C GLY A 17 7.11 17.84 1.67
N GLY A 18 7.34 17.22 2.83
CA GLY A 18 6.80 17.66 4.12
C GLY A 18 6.84 16.55 5.18
N PRO A 19 6.49 16.88 6.44
CA PRO A 19 6.52 15.93 7.54
C PRO A 19 5.53 14.78 7.31
N VAL A 20 6.00 13.55 7.57
CA VAL A 20 5.15 12.35 7.63
C VAL A 20 4.96 12.01 9.10
N ASP A 21 3.71 11.96 9.55
CA ASP A 21 3.42 11.35 10.85
C ASP A 21 3.37 9.83 10.66
N LEU A 22 4.37 9.12 11.20
CA LEU A 22 4.43 7.66 11.13
C LEU A 22 3.24 7.01 11.85
N ALA A 23 2.62 7.69 12.82
CA ALA A 23 1.44 7.19 13.52
C ALA A 23 0.17 7.20 12.65
N ASP A 24 0.17 8.02 11.59
CA ASP A 24 -0.92 8.12 10.61
C ASP A 24 -0.74 7.13 9.43
N LEU A 25 0.32 6.31 9.45
CA LEU A 25 0.54 5.29 8.45
C LEU A 25 -0.21 4.00 8.79
N GLU A 26 -0.75 3.37 7.75
CA GLU A 26 -1.44 2.09 7.79
C GLU A 26 -0.98 1.21 6.64
N LEU A 27 -1.14 -0.10 6.81
CA LEU A 27 -0.94 -1.10 5.78
C LEU A 27 -2.28 -1.30 5.07
N CYS A 28 -2.28 -1.16 3.75
CA CYS A 28 -3.42 -1.37 2.88
C CYS A 28 -3.17 -2.61 2.03
N VAL A 29 -4.03 -3.62 2.14
CA VAL A 29 -3.95 -4.86 1.36
C VAL A 29 -5.03 -4.84 0.29
N ILE A 30 -4.64 -4.96 -0.97
CA ILE A 30 -5.57 -5.03 -2.09
C ILE A 30 -6.26 -6.40 -2.10
N THR A 31 -7.57 -6.43 -1.90
CA THR A 31 -8.37 -7.66 -1.78
C THR A 31 -9.18 -7.97 -3.04
N GLU A 32 -9.59 -6.93 -3.78
CA GLU A 32 -10.29 -7.06 -5.04
C GLU A 32 -9.87 -5.96 -6.01
N ILE A 33 -9.76 -6.30 -7.30
CA ILE A 33 -9.51 -5.33 -8.37
C ILE A 33 -10.72 -5.40 -9.30
N GLY A 34 -11.47 -4.30 -9.41
CA GLY A 34 -12.59 -4.21 -10.33
C GLY A 34 -12.18 -4.38 -11.79
N ASP A 35 -13.16 -4.56 -12.67
CA ASP A 35 -12.97 -4.71 -14.12
C ASP A 35 -12.58 -3.40 -14.83
N GLY A 36 -12.45 -2.31 -14.06
CA GLY A 36 -12.07 -0.98 -14.52
C GLY A 36 -10.78 -0.96 -15.35
N ARG A 37 -10.86 -0.36 -16.54
CA ARG A 37 -9.72 -0.20 -17.47
C ARG A 37 -8.52 0.57 -16.89
N TRP A 38 -8.70 1.26 -15.75
CA TRP A 38 -7.70 2.10 -15.08
C TRP A 38 -6.98 1.40 -13.92
N THR A 39 -7.43 0.22 -13.47
CA THR A 39 -6.83 -0.52 -12.35
C THR A 39 -5.88 -1.61 -12.80
N GLN A 40 -6.14 -2.19 -13.99
CA GLN A 40 -5.33 -3.26 -14.55
C GLN A 40 -3.88 -2.80 -14.79
N GLY A 41 -2.94 -3.43 -14.08
CA GLY A 41 -1.51 -3.13 -14.14
C GLY A 41 -1.04 -2.04 -13.16
N VAL A 42 -1.94 -1.42 -12.39
CA VAL A 42 -1.58 -0.40 -11.38
C VAL A 42 -1.53 -0.99 -9.97
N PHE A 43 -2.39 -1.96 -9.70
CA PHE A 43 -2.43 -2.71 -8.46
C PHE A 43 -2.31 -4.20 -8.74
N ILE A 44 -1.82 -4.94 -7.75
CA ILE A 44 -1.74 -6.40 -7.78
C ILE A 44 -2.61 -6.96 -6.65
N LEU A 45 -3.36 -8.03 -6.91
CA LEU A 45 -4.12 -8.71 -5.85
C LEU A 45 -3.19 -9.21 -4.74
N GLY A 46 -3.54 -8.88 -3.49
CA GLY A 46 -2.70 -9.11 -2.32
C GLY A 46 -1.44 -8.25 -2.28
N GLU A 47 -1.35 -7.16 -3.04
CA GLU A 47 -0.32 -6.13 -2.84
C GLU A 47 -0.51 -5.48 -1.46
N VAL A 48 0.59 -5.25 -0.74
CA VAL A 48 0.61 -4.53 0.53
C VAL A 48 1.24 -3.17 0.30
N LEU A 49 0.48 -2.11 0.57
CA LEU A 49 0.87 -0.72 0.43
C LEU A 49 0.99 -0.07 1.80
N VAL A 50 1.91 0.88 1.93
CA VAL A 50 1.92 1.82 3.07
C VAL A 50 1.16 3.06 2.64
N VAL A 51 0.10 3.42 3.37
CA VAL A 51 -0.76 4.56 3.07
C VAL A 51 -0.91 5.46 4.29
N ASN A 52 -1.22 6.73 4.07
CA ASN A 52 -1.63 7.65 5.14
C ASN A 52 -3.12 7.49 5.49
N ARG A 53 -3.61 8.26 6.46
CA ARG A 53 -5.04 8.30 6.86
C ARG A 53 -6.01 8.62 5.72
N ASP A 54 -5.56 9.29 4.66
CA ASP A 54 -6.37 9.54 3.46
C ASP A 54 -6.40 8.33 2.50
N GLY A 55 -5.75 7.22 2.83
CA GLY A 55 -5.60 6.04 1.99
C GLY A 55 -4.70 6.27 0.78
N ARG A 56 -3.81 7.27 0.84
CA ARG A 56 -2.85 7.57 -0.23
C ARG A 56 -1.47 7.10 0.17
N GLU A 57 -0.73 6.49 -0.77
CA GLU A 57 0.69 6.22 -0.55
C GLU A 57 1.45 7.55 -0.36
N PRO A 58 2.06 7.79 0.81
CA PRO A 58 2.89 8.97 1.01
C PRO A 58 4.21 8.85 0.23
N PHE A 59 4.64 7.63 -0.05
CA PHE A 59 5.84 7.30 -0.80
C PHE A 59 5.48 6.68 -2.16
N GLY A 60 6.19 7.01 -3.24
CA GLY A 60 6.00 6.36 -4.54
C GLY A 60 5.00 7.06 -5.47
N GLY A 61 4.14 6.28 -6.14
CA GLY A 61 3.28 6.74 -7.24
C GLY A 61 2.06 7.58 -6.81
N GLN A 62 1.94 7.90 -5.52
CA GLN A 62 0.79 8.60 -4.94
C GLN A 62 -0.54 7.87 -5.20
N ARG A 63 -0.52 6.53 -5.28
CA ARG A 63 -1.73 5.75 -5.57
C ARG A 63 -2.70 5.86 -4.39
N LYS A 64 -4.01 5.77 -4.69
CA LYS A 64 -5.09 5.83 -3.70
C LYS A 64 -6.13 4.77 -4.04
N PRO A 65 -5.99 3.53 -3.51
CA PRO A 65 -6.85 2.39 -3.84
C PRO A 65 -8.34 2.71 -3.78
N GLY A 66 -8.80 3.36 -2.70
CA GLY A 66 -10.21 3.72 -2.51
C GLY A 66 -10.81 4.73 -3.50
N LYS A 67 -10.03 5.24 -4.47
CA LYS A 67 -10.55 6.08 -5.57
C LYS A 67 -10.55 5.37 -6.93
N TRP A 68 -9.99 4.17 -7.01
CA TRP A 68 -9.65 3.54 -8.28
C TRP A 68 -10.52 2.32 -8.58
N ASP A 69 -11.63 2.07 -7.88
CA ASP A 69 -12.45 0.84 -8.07
C ASP A 69 -11.69 -0.43 -7.66
N VAL A 70 -11.06 -0.34 -6.49
CA VAL A 70 -10.27 -1.39 -5.86
C VAL A 70 -10.77 -1.54 -4.42
N GLU A 71 -11.07 -2.77 -4.01
CA GLU A 71 -11.36 -3.04 -2.61
C GLU A 71 -10.06 -3.35 -1.87
N ALA A 72 -9.95 -2.81 -0.66
CA ALA A 72 -8.80 -3.00 0.17
C ALA A 72 -9.17 -3.05 1.66
N THR A 73 -8.38 -3.81 2.41
CA THR A 73 -8.44 -3.87 3.87
C THR A 73 -7.27 -3.12 4.48
N TYR A 74 -7.52 -2.38 5.56
CA TYR A 74 -6.54 -1.54 6.23
C TYR A 74 -6.26 -2.09 7.63
N THR A 75 -4.98 -2.17 8.00
CA THR A 75 -4.54 -2.58 9.34
C THR A 75 -3.24 -1.88 9.73
N LYS A 76 -2.95 -1.78 11.03
CA LYS A 76 -1.64 -1.36 11.54
C LYS A 76 -0.74 -2.54 11.91
N ASP A 77 -1.25 -3.76 11.84
CA ASP A 77 -0.50 -4.96 12.18
C ASP A 77 0.13 -5.60 10.92
N TRP A 78 1.45 -5.72 10.95
CA TRP A 78 2.23 -6.31 9.87
C TRP A 78 1.91 -7.79 9.62
N ALA A 79 1.69 -8.57 10.68
CA ALA A 79 1.40 -9.99 10.58
C ALA A 79 0.01 -10.21 9.96
N GLU A 80 -0.98 -9.40 10.35
CA GLU A 80 -2.32 -9.44 9.74
C GLU A 80 -2.28 -9.10 8.25
N ALA A 81 -1.60 -8.01 7.88
CA ALA A 81 -1.47 -7.59 6.48
C ALA A 81 -0.81 -8.69 5.63
N TRP A 82 0.24 -9.33 6.14
CA TRP A 82 0.96 -10.38 5.41
C TRP A 82 0.14 -11.67 5.28
N ALA A 83 -0.57 -12.07 6.35
CA ALA A 83 -1.46 -13.22 6.31
C ALA A 83 -2.59 -13.03 5.29
N LEU A 84 -3.21 -11.84 5.27
CA LEU A 84 -4.25 -11.50 4.30
C LEU A 84 -3.71 -11.47 2.87
N SER A 85 -2.53 -10.86 2.65
CA SER A 85 -1.85 -10.85 1.36
C SER A 85 -1.65 -12.26 0.80
N ALA A 86 -1.15 -13.19 1.63
CA ALA A 86 -0.95 -14.59 1.24
C ALA A 86 -2.28 -15.27 0.89
N GLN A 87 -3.34 -15.04 1.68
CA GLN A 87 -4.67 -15.60 1.45
C GLN A 87 -5.27 -15.13 0.11
N VAL A 88 -5.21 -13.83 -0.18
CA VAL A 88 -5.73 -13.25 -1.43
C VAL A 88 -5.01 -13.84 -2.64
N ARG A 89 -3.66 -13.91 -2.58
CA ARG A 89 -2.84 -14.46 -3.67
C ARG A 89 -3.12 -15.94 -3.93
N ALA A 90 -3.27 -16.75 -2.88
CA ALA A 90 -3.58 -18.17 -3.01
C ALA A 90 -4.98 -18.42 -3.62
N SER A 91 -5.96 -17.62 -3.21
CA SER A 91 -7.34 -17.68 -3.75
C SER A 91 -7.39 -17.32 -5.23
N HIS A 92 -6.63 -16.30 -5.64
CA HIS A 92 -6.58 -15.86 -7.03
C HIS A 92 -5.96 -16.90 -7.97
N GLN A 93 -4.83 -17.50 -7.59
CA GLN A 93 -4.17 -18.56 -8.38
C GLN A 93 -5.05 -19.80 -8.56
N SER A 94 -5.88 -20.12 -7.56
CA SER A 94 -6.80 -21.26 -7.63
C SER A 94 -8.00 -21.00 -8.56
N GLY A 95 -8.40 -19.72 -8.73
CA GLY A 95 -9.45 -19.31 -9.64
C GLY A 95 -9.02 -19.33 -11.12
N GLU A 96 -7.78 -18.95 -11.41
CA GLU A 96 -7.23 -18.98 -12.79
C GLU A 96 -6.96 -20.42 -13.29
N ALA A 97 -6.62 -21.35 -12.39
CA ALA A 97 -6.42 -22.76 -12.75
C ALA A 97 -7.71 -23.53 -13.07
N SER A 98 -8.87 -22.90 -12.85
CA SER A 98 -10.19 -23.52 -13.00
C SER A 98 -11.00 -23.01 -14.20
N GLN A 99 -10.40 -22.19 -15.08
CA GLN A 99 -11.04 -21.63 -16.28
C GLN A 99 -10.48 -22.22 -17.58
#